data_AF-A0A2J6S8X5-F1
#
_entry.id   AF-A0A2J6S8X5-F1
#
_cell.length_a   1.000
_cell.length_b   1.000
_cell.length_c   1.000
_cell.angle_alpha   90.00
_cell.angle_beta   90.00
_cell.angle_gamma   90.00
#
_symmetry.space_group_name_H-M   'P 1'
#
loop_
_entity.id
_entity.type
_entity.pdbx_description
1 polymer ?
#
loop_
_entity_poly.entity_id
_entity_poly.type
_entity_poly.pdbx_seq_one_letter_code
_entity_poly.pdbx_strand_id
1 'polypeptide(L)'
;MSATLGPPICQTSDYWGQRWFIVVILVFLIVGSVIIARATFVGAVLIKDCHEGFRIFWYINTGLITVSAVITRFLYRPPPRPLQVLLKLKDKLGKLDWEGYVLLTTGITLFSIALTWSDNSSSWKDSHVLAHFIISALLLIALVFYDTDLKEDGMFHHELFRKDRNISLALVSIFAEGIGFYCIN
;
A
#
# COMPACT_ATOMS: atom_id res chain seq x y z
N MET A 1 3.64 6.25 1.33
CA MET A 1 2.83 5.24 0.57
C MET A 1 3.57 4.39 -0.47
N SER A 2 4.74 4.77 -1.01
CA SER A 2 5.42 3.95 -2.05
C SER A 2 6.18 2.72 -1.54
N ALA A 3 6.34 2.54 -0.22
CA ALA A 3 7.22 1.50 0.33
C ALA A 3 6.51 0.22 0.81
N THR A 4 5.20 0.24 1.13
CA THR A 4 4.46 -0.96 1.58
C THR A 4 4.03 -1.85 0.43
N LEU A 5 3.60 -1.25 -0.68
CA LEU A 5 3.41 -1.97 -1.94
C LEU A 5 4.70 -1.98 -2.78
N GLY A 6 5.79 -1.39 -2.27
CA GLY A 6 7.07 -1.29 -2.97
C GLY A 6 7.57 -2.63 -3.49
N PRO A 7 7.66 -3.69 -2.68
CA PRO A 7 8.12 -5.00 -3.12
C PRO A 7 7.23 -5.67 -4.19
N PRO A 8 5.90 -5.84 -3.97
CA PRO A 8 5.04 -6.48 -4.97
C PRO A 8 4.91 -5.64 -6.25
N ILE A 9 4.83 -4.32 -6.11
CA ILE A 9 4.75 -3.41 -7.26
C ILE A 9 6.08 -3.37 -7.99
N CYS A 10 7.23 -3.38 -7.31
CA CYS A 10 8.53 -3.33 -7.97
C CYS A 10 8.75 -4.60 -8.80
N GLN A 11 8.45 -5.77 -8.23
CA GLN A 11 8.56 -7.04 -8.94
C GLN A 11 7.62 -7.10 -10.17
N THR A 12 6.36 -6.67 -10.04
CA THR A 12 5.42 -6.64 -11.17
C THR A 12 5.72 -5.56 -12.21
N SER A 13 6.23 -4.41 -11.76
CA SER A 13 6.69 -3.27 -12.58
C SER A 13 7.89 -3.65 -13.45
N ASP A 14 8.74 -4.55 -12.98
CA ASP A 14 9.90 -5.05 -13.74
C ASP A 14 9.51 -5.91 -14.95
N TYR A 15 8.39 -6.62 -14.86
CA TYR A 15 7.89 -7.48 -15.94
C TYR A 15 7.05 -6.72 -16.98
N TRP A 16 6.29 -5.70 -16.57
CA TRP A 16 5.28 -5.05 -17.42
C TRP A 16 5.64 -3.60 -17.81
N GLY A 17 6.63 -3.01 -17.15
CA GLY A 17 7.13 -1.67 -17.43
C GLY A 17 6.59 -0.63 -16.44
N GLN A 18 7.52 0.15 -15.88
CA GLN A 18 7.25 0.99 -14.73
C GLN A 18 6.28 2.15 -14.98
N ARG A 19 6.22 2.67 -16.22
CA ARG A 19 5.39 3.84 -16.55
C ARG A 19 3.90 3.56 -16.44
N TRP A 20 3.46 2.43 -16.98
CA TRP A 20 2.05 2.08 -16.98
C TRP A 20 1.56 1.72 -15.59
N PHE A 21 2.41 1.07 -14.81
CA PHE A 21 2.07 0.69 -13.44
C PHE A 21 1.86 1.91 -12.54
N ILE A 22 2.76 2.92 -12.62
CA ILE A 22 2.62 4.15 -11.83
C ILE A 22 1.36 4.93 -12.26
N VAL A 23 1.09 5.04 -13.56
CA VAL A 23 -0.11 5.73 -14.06
C VAL A 23 -1.39 5.04 -13.59
N VAL A 24 -1.44 3.70 -13.63
CA VAL A 24 -2.61 2.93 -13.14
C VAL A 24 -2.85 3.17 -11.65
N ILE A 25 -1.80 3.13 -10.82
CA ILE A 25 -1.92 3.41 -9.38
C ILE A 25 -2.45 4.83 -9.15
N LEU A 26 -1.92 5.83 -9.87
CA LEU A 26 -2.38 7.21 -9.74
C LEU A 26 -3.86 7.35 -10.12
N VAL A 27 -4.35 6.61 -11.12
CA VAL A 27 -5.78 6.58 -11.46
C VAL A 27 -6.62 5.93 -10.36
N PHE A 28 -6.17 4.82 -9.77
CA PHE A 28 -6.84 4.22 -8.61
C PHE A 28 -6.87 5.17 -7.41
N LEU A 29 -5.84 5.99 -7.21
CA LEU A 29 -5.80 7.00 -6.16
C LEU A 29 -6.79 8.14 -6.39
N ILE A 30 -7.16 8.45 -7.64
CA ILE A 30 -8.27 9.39 -7.91
C ILE A 30 -9.58 8.81 -7.36
N VAL A 31 -9.84 7.52 -7.57
CA VAL A 31 -11.02 6.85 -7.00
C VAL A 31 -10.94 6.81 -5.47
N GLY A 32 -9.77 6.46 -4.92
CA GLY A 32 -9.53 6.45 -3.48
C GLY A 32 -9.72 7.83 -2.82
N SER A 33 -9.40 8.91 -3.54
CA SER A 33 -9.62 10.27 -3.03
C SER A 33 -11.09 10.62 -2.81
N VAL A 34 -12.00 10.01 -3.56
CA VAL A 34 -13.46 10.17 -3.34
C VAL A 34 -13.85 9.54 -2.00
N ILE A 35 -13.29 8.37 -1.68
CA ILE A 35 -13.56 7.65 -0.44
C ILE A 35 -12.97 8.41 0.76
N ILE A 36 -11.74 8.88 0.65
CA ILE A 36 -11.06 9.65 1.70
C ILE A 36 -11.77 10.98 1.93
N ALA A 37 -12.17 11.70 0.87
CA ALA A 37 -12.90 12.96 1.02
C ALA A 37 -14.25 12.77 1.75
N ARG A 38 -14.87 11.58 1.63
CA ARG A 38 -16.13 11.25 2.33
C ARG A 38 -15.90 10.75 3.75
N ALA A 39 -14.84 9.98 3.98
CA ALA A 39 -14.53 9.39 5.29
C ALA A 39 -13.88 10.40 6.24
N THR A 40 -13.01 11.27 5.71
CA THR A 40 -12.27 12.24 6.49
C THR A 40 -13.11 13.51 6.67
N PHE A 41 -13.93 13.51 7.73
CA PHE A 41 -14.56 14.73 8.27
C PHE A 41 -13.51 15.79 8.71
N VAL A 42 -12.22 15.43 8.72
CA VAL A 42 -11.04 16.25 9.10
C VAL A 42 -10.65 17.31 8.05
N GLY A 43 -11.44 17.50 6.99
CA GLY A 43 -11.56 18.83 6.36
C GLY A 43 -12.10 19.89 7.34
N ALA A 44 -12.41 19.54 8.59
CA ALA A 44 -12.95 20.37 9.66
C ALA A 44 -12.29 21.75 9.86
N VAL A 45 -11.02 21.97 9.50
CA VAL A 45 -10.41 23.32 9.58
C VAL A 45 -10.81 24.23 8.41
N LEU A 46 -11.08 23.69 7.23
CA LEU A 46 -11.60 24.44 6.07
C LEU A 46 -13.14 24.41 6.00
N ILE A 47 -13.77 23.39 6.58
CA ILE A 47 -15.23 23.16 6.54
C ILE A 47 -15.95 23.85 7.71
N LYS A 48 -15.26 24.16 8.81
CA LYS A 48 -15.87 24.81 9.99
C LYS A 48 -16.68 26.07 9.66
N ASP A 49 -16.29 26.80 8.61
CA ASP A 49 -16.94 28.05 8.21
C ASP A 49 -17.64 27.98 6.84
N CYS A 50 -17.55 26.86 6.09
CA CYS A 50 -18.06 26.78 4.71
C CYS A 50 -18.69 25.42 4.36
N HIS A 51 -20.00 25.45 4.09
CA HIS A 51 -20.81 24.30 3.66
C HIS A 51 -20.32 23.60 2.37
N GLU A 52 -19.49 24.27 1.56
CA GLU A 52 -18.94 23.76 0.28
C GLU A 52 -17.49 23.25 0.37
N GLY A 53 -16.88 23.23 1.56
CA GLY A 53 -15.47 22.86 1.74
C GLY A 53 -15.12 21.45 1.23
N PHE A 54 -16.09 20.53 1.23
CA PHE A 54 -15.94 19.17 0.67
C PHE A 54 -15.60 19.18 -0.82
N ARG A 55 -16.33 19.98 -1.63
CA ARG A 55 -16.10 20.02 -3.09
C ARG A 55 -14.74 20.63 -3.40
N ILE A 56 -14.40 21.70 -2.69
CA ILE A 56 -13.13 22.41 -2.84
C ILE A 56 -11.95 21.50 -2.51
N PHE A 57 -12.03 20.77 -1.38
CA PHE A 57 -11.02 19.77 -1.01
C PHE A 57 -10.86 18.69 -2.08
N TRP A 58 -11.98 18.16 -2.60
CA TRP A 58 -11.96 17.17 -3.66
C TRP A 58 -11.29 17.69 -4.94
N TYR A 59 -11.65 18.89 -5.41
CA TYR A 59 -11.05 19.49 -6.60
C TYR A 59 -9.54 19.71 -6.45
N ILE A 60 -9.08 20.18 -5.28
CA ILE A 60 -7.66 20.39 -5.01
C ILE A 60 -6.91 19.05 -5.02
N ASN A 61 -7.44 18.04 -4.33
CA ASN A 61 -6.79 16.74 -4.21
C ASN A 61 -6.74 15.99 -5.55
N THR A 62 -7.87 15.93 -6.28
CA THR A 62 -7.90 15.32 -7.61
C THR A 62 -7.00 16.09 -8.59
N GLY A 63 -6.99 17.42 -8.52
CA GLY A 63 -6.09 18.25 -9.32
C GLY A 63 -4.61 17.89 -9.11
N LEU A 64 -4.18 17.77 -7.85
CA LEU A 64 -2.80 17.41 -7.52
C LEU A 64 -2.41 16.01 -8.03
N ILE A 65 -3.31 15.02 -7.87
CA ILE A 65 -3.07 13.65 -8.36
C ILE A 65 -3.03 13.62 -9.89
N THR A 66 -3.92 14.34 -10.57
CA THR A 66 -3.93 14.43 -12.04
C THR A 66 -2.65 15.09 -12.55
N VAL A 67 -2.20 16.18 -11.93
CA VAL A 67 -0.93 16.83 -12.30
C VAL A 67 0.24 15.87 -12.13
N SER A 68 0.30 15.12 -11.03
CA SER A 68 1.33 14.10 -10.80
C SER A 68 1.30 12.98 -11.86
N ALA A 69 0.10 12.54 -12.26
CA ALA A 69 -0.08 11.52 -13.31
C ALA A 69 0.37 12.02 -14.68
N VAL A 70 0.05 13.27 -15.02
CA VAL A 70 0.49 13.91 -16.27
C VAL A 70 2.01 14.05 -16.30
N ILE A 71 2.60 14.60 -15.24
CA ILE A 71 4.07 14.77 -15.15
C ILE A 71 4.77 13.42 -15.30
N THR A 72 4.32 12.40 -14.58
CA THR A 72 4.90 11.07 -14.67
C THR A 72 4.73 10.48 -16.07
N ARG A 73 3.57 10.66 -16.71
CA ARG A 73 3.35 10.14 -18.07
C ARG A 73 4.32 10.73 -19.10
N PHE A 74 4.64 12.02 -19.00
CA PHE A 74 5.46 12.72 -20.00
C PHE A 74 6.95 12.74 -19.68
N LEU A 75 7.33 12.98 -18.43
CA LEU A 75 8.73 13.14 -18.01
C LEU A 75 9.37 11.81 -17.60
N TYR A 76 8.59 10.84 -17.10
CA TYR A 76 9.17 9.59 -16.63
C TYR A 76 9.47 8.66 -17.81
N ARG A 77 10.74 8.58 -18.21
CA ARG A 77 11.22 7.71 -19.27
C ARG A 77 12.19 6.61 -18.80
N PRO A 78 11.73 5.60 -18.05
CA PRO A 78 12.58 4.47 -17.67
C PRO A 78 13.09 3.69 -18.89
N PRO A 79 14.34 3.18 -18.84
CA PRO A 79 14.90 2.28 -19.82
C PRO A 79 14.20 0.90 -19.77
N PRO A 80 14.01 0.23 -20.92
CA PRO A 80 13.40 -1.09 -20.95
C PRO A 80 14.33 -2.13 -20.29
N ARG A 81 13.78 -2.95 -19.40
CA ARG A 81 14.53 -4.01 -18.70
C ARG A 81 14.54 -5.30 -19.52
N PRO A 82 15.61 -6.12 -19.47
CA PRO A 82 15.72 -7.34 -20.27
C PRO A 82 14.60 -8.36 -19.97
N LEU A 83 14.13 -8.44 -18.72
CA LEU A 83 13.02 -9.32 -18.34
C LEU A 83 11.67 -8.94 -18.98
N GLN A 84 11.49 -7.67 -19.36
CA GLN A 84 10.28 -7.20 -20.03
C GLN A 84 10.19 -7.70 -21.47
N VAL A 85 11.35 -7.83 -22.14
CA VAL A 85 11.47 -8.14 -23.58
C VAL A 85 11.51 -9.65 -23.84
N LEU A 86 12.07 -10.44 -22.90
CA LEU A 86 12.34 -11.86 -23.12
C LEU A 86 11.18 -12.80 -22.80
N LEU A 87 10.25 -12.42 -21.92
CA LEU A 87 9.18 -13.33 -21.44
C LEU A 87 7.80 -13.04 -22.05
N LYS A 88 7.06 -14.11 -22.35
CA LYS A 88 5.62 -14.04 -22.66
C LYS A 88 4.79 -13.78 -21.39
N LEU A 89 3.57 -13.25 -21.55
CA LEU A 89 2.69 -12.89 -20.42
C LEU A 89 2.40 -14.05 -19.45
N LYS A 90 2.32 -15.30 -19.96
CA LYS A 90 2.10 -16.49 -19.12
C LYS A 90 3.31 -16.80 -18.24
N ASP A 91 4.52 -16.72 -18.81
CA ASP A 91 5.77 -16.95 -18.07
C ASP A 91 6.02 -15.84 -17.05
N LYS A 92 5.59 -14.61 -17.35
CA LYS A 92 5.62 -13.49 -16.40
C LYS A 92 4.73 -13.78 -15.19
N LEU A 93 3.47 -14.15 -15.41
CA LEU A 93 2.52 -14.43 -14.31
C LEU A 93 2.92 -15.63 -13.46
N GLY A 94 3.56 -16.65 -14.04
CA GLY A 94 4.09 -17.79 -13.28
C GLY A 94 5.35 -17.50 -12.44
N LYS A 95 6.05 -16.39 -12.72
CA LYS A 95 7.23 -15.93 -11.97
C LYS A 95 6.87 -14.99 -10.81
N LEU A 96 5.61 -14.60 -10.66
CA LEU A 96 5.12 -13.79 -9.54
C LEU A 96 4.92 -14.68 -8.32
N ASP A 97 5.23 -14.15 -7.13
CA ASP A 97 4.99 -14.81 -5.86
C ASP A 97 3.55 -14.60 -5.39
N TRP A 98 2.62 -15.39 -5.95
CA TRP A 98 1.18 -15.21 -5.72
C TRP A 98 0.80 -15.49 -4.27
N GLU A 99 1.41 -16.51 -3.68
CA GLU A 99 1.20 -16.92 -2.29
C GLU A 99 1.64 -15.82 -1.32
N GLY A 100 2.84 -15.27 -1.53
CA GLY A 100 3.36 -14.13 -0.76
C GLY A 100 2.47 -12.89 -0.86
N TYR A 101 1.96 -12.58 -2.06
CA TYR A 101 1.05 -11.44 -2.27
C TYR A 101 -0.29 -11.60 -1.54
N VAL A 102 -0.87 -12.80 -1.54
CA VAL A 102 -2.12 -13.08 -0.85
C VAL A 102 -1.95 -13.01 0.67
N LEU A 103 -0.89 -13.60 1.21
CA LEU A 103 -0.59 -13.55 2.65
C LEU A 103 -0.35 -12.11 3.11
N LEU A 104 0.44 -11.32 2.37
CA LEU A 104 0.74 -9.93 2.71
C LEU A 104 -0.53 -9.06 2.68
N THR A 105 -1.30 -9.14 1.60
CA THR A 105 -2.51 -8.32 1.43
C THR A 105 -3.54 -8.65 2.50
N THR A 106 -3.74 -9.94 2.78
CA THR A 106 -4.70 -10.40 3.79
C THR A 106 -4.25 -10.01 5.19
N GLY A 107 -2.97 -10.23 5.53
CA GLY A 107 -2.41 -9.87 6.83
C GLY A 107 -2.54 -8.38 7.14
N ILE A 108 -2.15 -7.51 6.20
CA ILE A 108 -2.24 -6.04 6.37
C ILE A 108 -3.70 -5.58 6.44
N THR A 109 -4.59 -6.13 5.61
CA THR A 109 -6.01 -5.73 5.60
C THR A 109 -6.69 -6.11 6.91
N LEU A 110 -6.51 -7.34 7.40
CA LEU A 110 -7.08 -7.79 8.67
C LEU A 110 -6.50 -6.99 9.84
N PHE A 111 -5.20 -6.69 9.81
CA PHE A 111 -4.55 -5.86 10.83
C PHE A 111 -5.17 -4.45 10.89
N SER A 112 -5.39 -3.81 9.72
CA SER A 112 -6.02 -2.49 9.63
C SER A 112 -7.48 -2.50 10.11
N ILE A 113 -8.24 -3.56 9.81
CA ILE A 113 -9.62 -3.72 10.28
C ILE A 113 -9.65 -3.89 11.81
N ALA A 114 -8.76 -4.72 12.36
CA ALA A 114 -8.66 -4.95 13.79
C ALA A 114 -8.38 -3.64 14.55
N LEU A 115 -7.47 -2.80 14.05
CA LEU A 115 -7.21 -1.48 14.63
C LEU A 115 -8.43 -0.56 14.54
N THR A 116 -9.11 -0.52 13.39
CA THR A 116 -10.29 0.35 13.18
C THR A 116 -11.43 0.02 14.15
N TRP A 117 -11.64 -1.27 14.45
CA TRP A 117 -12.74 -1.70 15.33
C TRP A 117 -12.45 -1.54 16.81
N SER A 118 -11.18 -1.32 17.18
CA SER A 118 -10.75 -1.31 18.57
C SER A 118 -11.24 -0.12 19.39
N ASP A 119 -11.67 0.96 18.73
CA ASP A 119 -12.19 2.18 19.38
C ASP A 119 -13.60 2.57 18.92
N ASN A 120 -14.05 2.10 17.74
CA ASN A 120 -15.29 2.58 17.12
C ASN A 120 -16.53 1.70 17.37
N SER A 121 -16.37 0.42 17.76
CA SER A 121 -17.55 -0.47 17.92
C SER A 121 -17.43 -1.58 18.96
N SER A 122 -16.23 -2.07 19.29
CA SER A 122 -16.03 -3.14 20.28
C SER A 122 -14.81 -2.81 21.14
N SER A 123 -14.98 -2.77 22.46
CA SER A 123 -13.86 -2.58 23.39
C SER A 123 -12.79 -3.65 23.15
N TRP A 124 -11.51 -3.34 23.35
CA TRP A 124 -10.36 -4.26 23.24
C TRP A 124 -10.50 -5.60 23.98
N LYS A 125 -11.48 -5.70 24.90
CA LYS A 125 -11.83 -6.91 25.64
C LYS A 125 -12.75 -7.87 24.88
N ASP A 126 -13.34 -7.43 23.77
CA ASP A 126 -14.21 -8.25 22.95
C ASP A 126 -13.41 -9.30 22.18
N SER A 127 -13.86 -10.54 22.23
CA SER A 127 -13.15 -11.69 21.65
C SER A 127 -13.00 -11.56 20.14
N HIS A 128 -13.95 -10.90 19.47
CA HIS A 128 -13.90 -10.70 18.03
C HIS A 128 -12.75 -9.79 17.60
N VAL A 129 -12.51 -8.67 18.29
CA VAL A 129 -11.42 -7.74 17.93
C VAL A 129 -10.06 -8.38 18.17
N LEU A 130 -9.90 -9.01 19.33
CA LEU A 130 -8.65 -9.68 19.70
C LEU A 130 -8.32 -10.85 18.76
N ALA A 131 -9.33 -11.62 18.33
CA ALA A 131 -9.13 -12.72 17.39
C ALA A 131 -8.59 -12.22 16.04
N HIS A 132 -9.19 -11.18 15.45
CA HIS A 132 -8.71 -10.63 14.16
C HIS A 132 -7.30 -10.04 14.29
N PHE A 133 -6.99 -9.40 15.41
CA PHE A 133 -5.65 -8.87 15.69
C PHE A 133 -4.60 -9.99 15.76
N ILE A 134 -4.86 -11.03 16.57
CA ILE A 134 -3.93 -12.16 16.73
C ILE A 134 -3.78 -12.94 15.42
N ILE A 135 -4.87 -13.21 14.70
CA ILE A 135 -4.84 -13.91 13.40
C ILE A 135 -3.98 -13.12 12.41
N SER A 136 -4.14 -11.79 12.35
CA SER A 136 -3.34 -10.96 11.45
C SER A 136 -1.86 -10.97 11.83
N ALA A 137 -1.52 -10.92 13.12
CA ALA A 137 -0.14 -11.01 13.59
C ALA A 137 0.48 -12.37 13.25
N LEU A 138 -0.27 -13.46 13.42
CA LEU A 138 0.16 -14.81 13.04
C LEU A 138 0.37 -14.94 11.53
N LEU A 139 -0.49 -14.35 10.69
CA LEU A 139 -0.31 -14.32 9.24
C LEU A 139 0.94 -13.54 8.82
N LEU A 140 1.22 -12.41 9.46
CA LEU A 140 2.44 -11.63 9.18
C LEU A 140 3.70 -12.38 9.63
N ILE A 141 3.66 -13.06 10.77
CA ILE A 141 4.75 -13.92 11.24
C ILE A 141 4.94 -15.10 10.27
N ALA A 142 3.85 -15.75 9.85
CA ALA A 142 3.89 -16.83 8.87
C ALA A 142 4.48 -16.38 7.53
N LEU A 143 4.23 -15.12 7.11
CA LEU A 143 4.87 -14.53 5.94
C LEU A 143 6.39 -14.39 6.12
N VAL A 144 6.86 -13.96 7.30
CA VAL A 144 8.31 -13.86 7.58
C VAL A 144 8.98 -15.24 7.52
N PHE A 145 8.34 -16.27 8.09
CA PHE A 145 8.83 -17.64 7.99
C PHE A 145 8.78 -18.17 6.55
N TYR A 146 7.70 -17.91 5.82
CA TYR A 146 7.59 -18.31 4.41
C TYR A 146 8.71 -17.72 3.54
N ASP A 147 9.03 -16.44 3.72
CA ASP A 147 10.11 -15.77 2.96
C ASP A 147 11.51 -16.22 3.42
N THR A 148 11.67 -16.62 4.68
CA THR A 148 12.97 -17.06 5.22
C THR A 148 13.30 -18.52 4.89
N ASP A 149 12.31 -19.42 4.98
CA ASP A 149 12.52 -20.86 4.91
C ASP A 149 12.10 -21.50 3.59
N LEU A 150 11.13 -20.94 2.85
CA LEU A 150 10.53 -21.61 1.68
C LEU A 150 10.98 -21.06 0.33
N LYS A 151 11.47 -19.81 0.23
CA LYS A 151 11.71 -19.17 -1.06
C LYS A 151 12.92 -18.24 -1.04
N GLU A 152 14.04 -18.71 -1.58
CA GLU A 152 15.25 -17.89 -1.73
C GLU A 152 15.04 -16.72 -2.70
N ASP A 153 14.14 -16.88 -3.69
CA ASP A 153 13.70 -15.83 -4.63
C ASP A 153 12.39 -15.14 -4.17
N GLY A 154 12.16 -15.04 -2.85
CA GLY A 154 10.95 -14.44 -2.27
C GLY A 154 10.87 -12.92 -2.44
N MET A 155 9.69 -12.35 -2.25
CA MET A 155 9.49 -10.90 -2.39
C MET A 155 10.36 -10.08 -1.40
N PHE A 156 10.67 -10.63 -0.23
CA PHE A 156 11.54 -10.03 0.77
C PHE A 156 12.87 -10.78 0.90
N HIS A 157 13.73 -10.66 -0.12
CA HIS A 157 15.10 -11.18 -0.02
C HIS A 157 15.79 -10.62 1.24
N HIS A 158 16.29 -11.52 2.09
CA HIS A 158 16.97 -11.18 3.34
C HIS A 158 18.19 -10.26 3.12
N GLU A 159 18.79 -10.31 1.93
CA GLU A 159 19.87 -9.41 1.52
C GLU A 159 19.46 -7.94 1.47
N LEU A 160 18.20 -7.61 1.15
CA LEU A 160 17.72 -6.22 1.16
C LEU A 160 17.73 -5.62 2.58
N PHE A 161 17.45 -6.43 3.60
CA PHE A 161 17.49 -5.99 5.01
C PHE A 161 18.90 -6.00 5.60
N ARG A 162 19.80 -6.83 5.04
CA ARG A 162 21.18 -6.95 5.50
C ARG A 162 22.11 -5.92 4.88
N LYS A 163 21.84 -5.50 3.64
CA LYS A 163 22.65 -4.52 2.92
C LYS A 163 22.44 -3.10 3.43
N ASP A 164 21.19 -2.68 3.65
CA ASP A 164 20.86 -1.32 4.09
C ASP A 164 19.67 -1.29 5.06
N ARG A 165 19.76 -0.47 6.12
CA ARG A 165 18.64 -0.25 7.08
C ARG A 165 17.49 0.59 6.51
N ASN A 166 17.64 1.11 5.29
CA ASN A 166 16.70 2.04 4.68
C ASN A 166 15.29 1.46 4.55
N ILE A 167 15.17 0.16 4.26
CA ILE A 167 13.86 -0.50 4.11
C ILE A 167 13.17 -0.68 5.45
N SER A 168 13.91 -1.07 6.49
CA SER A 168 13.36 -1.14 7.85
C SER A 168 12.90 0.24 8.33
N LEU A 169 13.69 1.29 8.05
CA LEU A 169 13.32 2.67 8.40
C LEU A 169 12.08 3.15 7.64
N ALA A 170 11.96 2.81 6.35
CA ALA A 170 10.79 3.14 5.53
C ALA A 170 9.52 2.42 6.02
N LEU A 171 9.62 1.15 6.42
CA LEU A 171 8.50 0.39 7.00
C LEU A 171 8.04 1.00 8.32
N VAL A 172 8.97 1.36 9.21
CA VAL A 172 8.64 2.05 10.48
C VAL A 172 7.99 3.41 10.21
N SER A 173 8.48 4.16 9.22
CA SER A 173 7.92 5.46 8.86
C SER A 173 6.47 5.34 8.37
N ILE A 174 6.18 4.34 7.53
CA ILE A 174 4.80 4.08 7.06
C ILE A 174 3.90 3.62 8.21
N PHE A 175 4.42 2.78 9.10
CA PHE A 175 3.68 2.33 10.27
C PHE A 175 3.35 3.51 11.19
N ALA A 176 4.31 4.42 11.40
CA ALA A 176 4.11 5.65 12.16
C ALA A 176 3.09 6.59 11.50
N GLU A 177 3.11 6.75 10.17
CA GLU A 177 2.04 7.47 9.45
C GLU A 177 0.68 6.84 9.71
N GLY A 178 0.58 5.50 9.66
CA GLY A 178 -0.66 4.76 9.91
C GLY A 178 -1.22 4.99 11.32
N ILE A 179 -0.36 4.95 12.35
CA ILE A 179 -0.75 5.28 13.73
C ILE A 179 -1.16 6.74 13.84
N GLY A 180 -0.44 7.66 13.19
CA GLY A 180 -0.79 9.08 13.16
C GLY A 180 -2.21 9.31 12.62
N PHE A 181 -2.57 8.64 11.53
CA PHE A 181 -3.94 8.68 11.00
C PHE A 181 -4.97 8.10 11.98
N TYR A 182 -4.64 7.01 12.66
CA TYR A 182 -5.52 6.41 13.66
C TYR A 182 -5.76 7.34 14.85
N CYS A 183 -4.73 7.99 15.39
CA CYS A 183 -4.85 8.90 16.53
C CYS A 183 -5.59 10.23 16.21
N ILE A 184 -5.71 10.59 14.94
CA ILE A 184 -6.40 11.82 14.50
C ILE A 184 -7.92 11.59 14.36
N ASN A 185 -8.36 10.35 14.14
CA ASN A 185 -9.78 9.99 14.03
C ASN A 185 -10.34 9.61 15.39
#